data_AF-A0A238J392-F1
#
_entry.id   AF-A0A238J392-F1
#
_cell.length_a   1.000
_cell.length_b   1.000
_cell.length_c   1.000
_cell.angle_alpha   90.00
_cell.angle_beta   90.00
_cell.angle_gamma   90.00
#
_symmetry.space_group_name_H-M   'P 1'
#
loop_
_entity.id
_entity.type
_entity.pdbx_description
1 polymer ?
#
loop_
_entity_poly.entity_id
_entity_poly.type
_entity_poly.pdbx_seq_one_letter_code
_entity_poly.pdbx_strand_id
1 'polypeptide(L)'
;MRFWQIGGVALLGLGLGLSAADARERLGWSLAISNDSIGEFLDRWQSSSVQFGTFYGPEWSGVAPERFGEMLEFRFRTDILTPASLDAPDPDDRRHAGVLAFGVHTYATPGALEVQGGVDLVVVGPQTGLLGLQRESHKVLGFTVPELEDFQIEDTARLDFSGEVARVWDFGAARVRPFVAAQVGSEDFVRAGFDVTFGALGRGDQMVRSVTTGHRVPVGLGTDDGFSFVFGADVARVVDSIYLPENLGYELTPLRKRVRAGVHFGADPWDVFYGIAWLGEEFEAQPEGQLVGTFQIAWPF
;
A
#
# COMPACT_ATOMS: atom_id res chain seq x y z
N MET A 1 14.10 -28.37 29.40
CA MET A 1 12.93 -27.65 29.96
C MET A 1 12.66 -26.49 28.99
N ARG A 2 11.64 -26.60 28.12
CA ARG A 2 10.31 -25.94 28.23
C ARG A 2 10.47 -24.41 28.08
N PHE A 3 9.92 -23.64 27.13
CA PHE A 3 8.77 -23.63 26.20
C PHE A 3 9.13 -22.57 25.11
N TRP A 4 8.69 -22.52 23.84
CA TRP A 4 7.33 -22.41 23.28
C TRP A 4 7.44 -22.70 21.76
N GLN A 5 6.81 -23.76 21.26
CA GLN A 5 5.73 -23.67 20.27
C GLN A 5 5.16 -22.24 20.07
N ILE A 6 5.57 -21.57 18.99
CA ILE A 6 4.78 -20.49 18.39
C ILE A 6 4.13 -21.09 17.14
N GLY A 7 2.80 -20.98 17.13
CA GLY A 7 1.91 -21.66 16.21
C GLY A 7 2.22 -21.34 14.76
N GLY A 8 2.07 -22.36 13.91
CA GLY A 8 1.97 -22.17 12.48
C GLY A 8 0.84 -21.20 12.20
N VAL A 9 1.18 -20.05 11.62
CA VAL A 9 0.22 -19.24 10.89
C VAL A 9 -0.28 -20.13 9.77
N ALA A 10 -1.52 -20.59 9.87
CA ALA A 10 -2.19 -21.25 8.78
C ALA A 10 -2.35 -20.21 7.66
N LEU A 11 -1.41 -20.21 6.71
CA LEU A 11 -1.60 -19.60 5.41
C LEU A 11 -2.86 -20.24 4.82
N LEU A 12 -3.95 -19.48 4.82
CA LEU A 12 -5.09 -19.77 3.96
C LEU A 12 -4.53 -19.79 2.55
N GLY A 13 -4.36 -21.00 2.01
CA GLY A 13 -3.95 -21.22 0.63
C GLY A 13 -4.98 -20.58 -0.27
N LEU A 14 -4.71 -19.33 -0.66
CA LEU A 14 -5.42 -18.64 -1.72
C LEU A 14 -5.02 -19.33 -3.02
N GLY A 15 -5.75 -20.40 -3.36
CA GLY A 15 -5.68 -20.96 -4.69
C GLY A 15 -6.02 -19.86 -5.68
N LEU A 16 -5.04 -19.37 -6.42
CA LEU A 16 -5.23 -18.59 -7.63
C LEU A 16 -5.85 -19.51 -8.68
N GLY A 17 -7.14 -19.84 -8.48
CA GLY A 17 -7.95 -20.46 -9.50
C GLY A 17 -8.16 -19.44 -10.60
N LEU A 18 -7.24 -19.37 -11.56
CA LEU A 18 -7.49 -18.70 -12.82
C LEU A 18 -8.58 -19.51 -13.55
N SER A 19 -9.85 -19.26 -13.25
CA SER A 19 -10.92 -19.77 -14.09
C SER A 19 -10.79 -19.12 -15.46
N ALA A 20 -10.81 -19.96 -16.49
CA ALA A 20 -10.95 -19.52 -17.86
C ALA A 20 -12.44 -19.27 -18.15
N ALA A 21 -12.71 -18.14 -18.78
CA ALA A 21 -13.92 -17.83 -19.56
C ALA A 21 -15.21 -17.51 -18.78
N ASP A 22 -15.27 -16.31 -18.21
CA ASP A 22 -16.24 -15.31 -18.67
C ASP A 22 -15.44 -14.16 -19.29
N ALA A 23 -16.00 -13.42 -20.25
CA ALA A 23 -15.30 -12.30 -20.88
C ALA A 23 -15.09 -11.19 -19.83
N ARG A 24 -13.90 -11.17 -19.20
CA ARG A 24 -13.51 -10.04 -18.34
C ARG A 24 -13.38 -8.81 -19.21
N GLU A 25 -14.19 -7.80 -18.94
CA GLU A 25 -14.02 -6.49 -19.53
C GLU A 25 -12.99 -5.68 -18.74
N ARG A 26 -12.45 -4.64 -19.39
CA ARG A 26 -11.56 -3.70 -18.74
C ARG A 26 -12.44 -2.69 -18.00
N LEU A 27 -12.36 -2.67 -16.68
CA LEU A 27 -13.23 -1.87 -15.83
C LEU A 27 -12.73 -0.44 -15.66
N GLY A 28 -11.42 -0.27 -15.48
CA GLY A 28 -10.85 1.06 -15.22
C GLY A 28 -9.36 1.04 -14.92
N TRP A 29 -8.87 2.18 -14.48
CA TRP A 29 -7.52 2.35 -13.91
C TRP A 29 -7.52 3.30 -12.72
N SER A 30 -6.51 3.16 -11.87
CA SER A 30 -6.29 4.02 -10.71
C SER A 30 -4.80 4.33 -10.58
N LEU A 31 -4.48 5.59 -10.27
CA LEU A 31 -3.12 6.07 -10.00
C LEU A 31 -3.11 6.77 -8.64
N ALA A 32 -2.39 6.19 -7.69
CA ALA A 32 -2.12 6.79 -6.39
C ALA A 32 -0.65 7.19 -6.29
N ILE A 33 -0.41 8.41 -5.81
CA ILE A 33 0.91 8.95 -5.54
C ILE A 33 0.94 9.32 -4.06
N SER A 34 1.90 8.77 -3.32
CA SER A 34 2.16 9.16 -1.95
C SER A 34 3.54 9.78 -1.85
N ASN A 35 3.67 10.85 -1.09
CA ASN A 35 4.94 11.53 -0.92
C ASN A 35 4.93 12.32 0.39
N ASP A 36 6.08 12.42 1.04
CA ASP A 36 6.22 13.09 2.33
C ASP A 36 6.52 14.60 2.21
N SER A 37 6.84 15.06 1.00
CA SER A 37 6.76 16.47 0.66
C SER A 37 5.32 16.98 0.63
N ILE A 38 4.34 16.09 0.51
CA ILE A 38 2.91 16.42 0.65
C ILE A 38 2.58 16.43 2.15
N GLY A 39 2.98 17.50 2.84
CA GLY A 39 2.63 17.74 4.25
C GLY A 39 3.76 18.37 5.06
N GLU A 40 4.97 17.79 5.00
CA GLU A 40 6.09 18.20 5.86
C GLU A 40 7.35 18.68 5.09
N PHE A 41 7.53 18.32 3.81
CA PHE A 41 8.69 18.71 2.98
C PHE A 41 10.06 18.17 3.45
N LEU A 42 10.13 16.94 3.97
CA LEU A 42 11.34 16.42 4.64
C LEU A 42 12.05 15.24 3.96
N ASP A 43 11.53 14.64 2.87
CA ASP A 43 12.10 13.49 2.14
C ASP A 43 12.91 12.51 3.01
N ARG A 44 12.21 11.82 3.91
CA ARG A 44 12.75 10.87 4.88
C ARG A 44 11.92 9.60 4.96
N TRP A 45 12.56 8.45 5.08
CA TRP A 45 12.00 7.11 5.30
C TRP A 45 11.02 6.59 4.25
N GLN A 46 9.80 7.10 4.15
CA GLN A 46 8.79 6.71 3.15
C GLN A 46 8.55 7.87 2.18
N SER A 47 9.58 8.20 1.40
CA SER A 47 9.68 9.43 0.62
C SER A 47 8.69 9.54 -0.52
N SER A 48 8.58 8.49 -1.31
CA SER A 48 7.76 8.50 -2.52
C SER A 48 7.23 7.11 -2.82
N SER A 49 5.96 7.04 -3.20
CA SER A 49 5.33 5.83 -3.71
C SER A 49 4.39 6.18 -4.85
N VAL A 50 4.46 5.43 -5.94
CA VAL A 50 3.50 5.51 -7.04
C VAL A 50 2.91 4.12 -7.23
N GLN A 51 1.59 4.01 -7.16
CA GLN A 51 0.85 2.78 -7.38
C GLN A 51 -0.13 2.99 -8.54
N PHE A 52 0.04 2.22 -9.60
CA PHE A 52 -0.82 2.21 -10.78
C PHE A 52 -1.47 0.85 -10.93
N GLY A 53 -2.80 0.82 -11.05
CA GLY A 53 -3.57 -0.40 -11.22
C GLY A 53 -4.47 -0.32 -12.45
N THR A 54 -4.60 -1.42 -13.20
CA THR A 54 -5.66 -1.60 -14.19
C THR A 54 -6.53 -2.80 -13.84
N PHE A 55 -7.84 -2.63 -13.96
CA PHE A 55 -8.83 -3.54 -13.40
C PHE A 55 -9.61 -4.27 -14.50
N TYR A 56 -9.82 -5.57 -14.31
CA TYR A 56 -10.56 -6.43 -15.21
C TYR A 56 -11.53 -7.31 -14.44
N GLY A 57 -12.75 -7.49 -14.95
CA GLY A 57 -13.75 -8.28 -14.27
C GLY A 57 -15.07 -8.36 -15.03
N PRO A 58 -16.13 -8.91 -14.43
CA PRO A 58 -17.49 -8.79 -14.95
C PRO A 58 -17.97 -7.34 -14.86
N GLU A 59 -19.07 -7.03 -15.56
CA GLU A 59 -19.77 -5.75 -15.46
C GLU A 59 -19.97 -5.34 -13.99
N TRP A 60 -19.59 -4.10 -13.68
CA TRP A 60 -19.58 -3.63 -12.30
C TRP A 60 -21.01 -3.47 -11.77
N SER A 61 -21.31 -4.18 -10.68
CA SER A 61 -22.64 -4.22 -10.05
C SER A 61 -22.70 -3.50 -8.71
N GLY A 62 -21.68 -2.70 -8.38
CA GLY A 62 -21.55 -2.02 -7.09
C GLY A 62 -20.83 -2.82 -6.00
N VAL A 63 -20.41 -4.05 -6.30
CA VAL A 63 -19.71 -4.94 -5.36
C VAL A 63 -18.77 -5.89 -6.10
N ALA A 64 -17.66 -6.27 -5.47
CA ALA A 64 -16.73 -7.25 -6.04
C ALA A 64 -17.41 -8.63 -6.17
N PRO A 65 -17.04 -9.44 -7.19
CA PRO A 65 -17.62 -10.76 -7.41
C PRO A 65 -17.42 -11.73 -6.22
N GLU A 66 -18.19 -12.82 -6.16
CA GLU A 66 -18.07 -13.75 -5.02
C GLU A 66 -16.80 -14.62 -5.08
N ARG A 67 -16.23 -14.87 -6.27
CA ARG A 67 -15.12 -15.81 -6.43
C ARG A 67 -13.80 -15.12 -6.73
N PHE A 68 -12.75 -15.67 -6.11
CA PHE A 68 -11.37 -15.34 -6.43
C PHE A 68 -11.09 -15.55 -7.92
N GLY A 69 -10.38 -14.59 -8.51
CA GLY A 69 -10.01 -14.60 -9.92
C GLY A 69 -11.07 -14.03 -10.87
N GLU A 70 -12.30 -13.74 -10.42
CA GLU A 70 -13.31 -13.11 -11.28
C GLU A 70 -12.97 -11.63 -11.55
N MET A 71 -12.55 -10.90 -10.50
CA MET A 71 -11.96 -9.56 -10.62
C MET A 71 -10.45 -9.60 -10.40
N LEU A 72 -9.71 -8.96 -11.30
CA LEU A 72 -8.25 -8.89 -11.30
C LEU A 72 -7.76 -7.44 -11.39
N GLU A 73 -6.66 -7.15 -10.71
CA GLU A 73 -5.86 -5.94 -10.89
C GLU A 73 -4.46 -6.35 -11.33
N PHE A 74 -3.98 -5.73 -12.40
CA PHE A 74 -2.56 -5.71 -12.72
C PHE A 74 -1.97 -4.44 -12.14
N ARG A 75 -1.07 -4.58 -11.18
CA ARG A 75 -0.49 -3.49 -10.41
C ARG A 75 0.97 -3.28 -10.77
N PHE A 76 1.32 -2.02 -10.97
CA PHE A 76 2.69 -1.55 -10.96
C PHE A 76 2.88 -0.63 -9.76
N ARG A 77 4.00 -0.78 -9.05
CA ARG A 77 4.35 0.09 -7.92
C ARG A 77 5.81 0.50 -7.99
N THR A 78 6.10 1.74 -7.62
CA THR A 78 7.45 2.19 -7.31
C THR A 78 7.48 2.77 -5.92
N ASP A 79 8.49 2.43 -5.11
CA ASP A 79 8.73 3.07 -3.82
C ASP A 79 10.17 3.58 -3.75
N ILE A 80 10.35 4.73 -3.10
CA ILE A 80 11.65 5.29 -2.74
C ILE A 80 11.64 5.46 -1.23
N LEU A 81 12.54 4.73 -0.57
CA LEU A 81 12.81 4.85 0.85
C LEU A 81 14.16 5.56 1.02
N THR A 82 14.25 6.53 1.92
CA THR A 82 15.49 7.28 2.17
C THR A 82 15.87 7.29 3.66
N PRO A 83 17.15 7.46 4.00
CA PRO A 83 17.54 8.00 5.30
C PRO A 83 16.98 9.41 5.49
N ALA A 84 16.96 9.89 6.73
CA ALA A 84 16.54 11.25 7.07
C ALA A 84 17.47 12.35 6.51
N SER A 85 18.74 12.02 6.24
CA SER A 85 19.68 12.91 5.52
C SER A 85 20.10 12.27 4.21
N LEU A 86 19.87 13.00 3.11
CA LEU A 86 20.13 12.54 1.75
C LEU A 86 21.59 12.73 1.33
N ASP A 87 22.37 13.56 2.02
CA ASP A 87 23.75 13.96 1.68
C ASP A 87 24.78 13.57 2.76
N ALA A 88 24.32 13.36 3.99
CA ALA A 88 25.14 12.91 5.11
C ALA A 88 24.37 11.89 5.97
N PRO A 89 24.04 10.71 5.42
CA PRO A 89 23.22 9.72 6.12
C PRO A 89 23.90 9.24 7.41
N ASP A 90 23.11 9.13 8.48
CA ASP A 90 23.54 8.45 9.70
C ASP A 90 23.73 6.95 9.39
N PRO A 91 24.88 6.34 9.73
CA PRO A 91 25.11 4.91 9.52
C PRO A 91 24.05 3.99 10.14
N ASP A 92 23.39 4.42 11.22
CA ASP A 92 22.36 3.67 11.93
C ASP A 92 20.92 3.95 11.40
N ASP A 93 20.76 4.92 10.49
CA ASP A 93 19.49 5.18 9.81
C ASP A 93 19.28 4.20 8.64
N ARG A 94 18.07 4.16 8.07
CA ARG A 94 17.75 3.26 6.97
C ARG A 94 18.56 3.60 5.72
N ARG A 95 19.02 2.58 5.02
CA ARG A 95 19.61 2.75 3.69
C ARG A 95 18.56 3.16 2.67
N HIS A 96 19.01 3.83 1.62
CA HIS A 96 18.15 4.10 0.48
C HIS A 96 17.69 2.80 -0.18
N ALA A 97 16.42 2.71 -0.53
CA ALA A 97 15.88 1.59 -1.29
C ALA A 97 14.98 2.10 -2.41
N GLY A 98 15.42 1.88 -3.65
CA GLY A 98 14.56 1.95 -4.82
C GLY A 98 13.84 0.61 -5.00
N VAL A 99 12.51 0.64 -5.05
CA VAL A 99 11.66 -0.54 -5.17
C VAL A 99 10.82 -0.44 -6.44
N LEU A 100 10.79 -1.51 -7.23
CA LEU A 100 9.84 -1.74 -8.32
C LEU A 100 9.02 -2.99 -8.01
N ALA A 101 7.70 -2.92 -8.08
CA ALA A 101 6.83 -4.08 -7.90
C ALA A 101 5.86 -4.25 -9.07
N PHE A 102 5.67 -5.50 -9.48
CA PHE A 102 4.71 -5.90 -10.53
C PHE A 102 3.82 -7.01 -9.99
N GLY A 103 2.53 -6.75 -9.88
CA GLY A 103 1.61 -7.62 -9.17
C GLY A 103 0.34 -7.98 -9.94
N VAL A 104 -0.22 -9.13 -9.56
CA VAL A 104 -1.59 -9.52 -9.90
C VAL A 104 -2.36 -9.69 -8.59
N HIS A 105 -3.42 -8.91 -8.44
CA HIS A 105 -4.31 -8.98 -7.28
C HIS A 105 -5.70 -9.39 -7.71
N THR A 106 -6.46 -9.95 -6.77
CA THR A 106 -7.86 -10.31 -6.96
C THR A 106 -8.68 -9.88 -5.76
N TYR A 107 -9.94 -9.54 -6.05
CA TYR A 107 -10.90 -9.00 -5.11
C TYR A 107 -12.16 -9.85 -5.17
N ALA A 108 -12.67 -10.24 -4.01
CA ALA A 108 -13.90 -11.01 -3.92
C ALA A 108 -14.72 -10.62 -2.68
N THR A 109 -16.04 -10.77 -2.76
CA THR A 109 -16.97 -10.55 -1.65
C THR A 109 -17.80 -11.81 -1.34
N PRO A 110 -17.19 -12.91 -0.85
CA PRO A 110 -17.94 -14.12 -0.50
C PRO A 110 -18.84 -13.87 0.72
N GLY A 111 -20.15 -13.80 0.48
CA GLY A 111 -21.16 -13.57 1.51
C GLY A 111 -21.04 -12.17 2.11
N ALA A 112 -20.53 -12.08 3.35
CA ALA A 112 -20.41 -10.81 4.08
C ALA A 112 -18.96 -10.37 4.31
N LEU A 113 -17.99 -11.06 3.71
CA LEU A 113 -16.57 -10.77 3.82
C LEU A 113 -16.09 -10.12 2.54
N GLU A 114 -15.28 -9.06 2.67
CA GLU A 114 -14.43 -8.60 1.58
C GLU A 114 -13.08 -9.31 1.72
N VAL A 115 -12.57 -9.87 0.63
CA VAL A 115 -11.27 -10.53 0.61
C VAL A 115 -10.46 -10.05 -0.57
N GLN A 116 -9.18 -9.75 -0.31
CA GLN A 116 -8.18 -9.46 -1.33
C GLN A 116 -7.04 -10.46 -1.21
N GLY A 117 -6.50 -10.88 -2.35
CA GLY A 117 -5.28 -11.67 -2.46
C GLY A 117 -4.37 -11.09 -3.54
N GLY A 118 -3.06 -11.27 -3.41
CA GLY A 118 -2.11 -10.73 -4.38
C GLY A 118 -0.77 -11.45 -4.39
N VAL A 119 -0.14 -11.43 -5.56
CA VAL A 119 1.25 -11.83 -5.74
C VAL A 119 1.99 -10.73 -6.49
N ASP A 120 3.11 -10.28 -5.94
CA ASP A 120 3.97 -9.27 -6.55
C ASP A 120 5.38 -9.81 -6.78
N LEU A 121 5.99 -9.50 -7.92
CA LEU A 121 7.44 -9.56 -8.09
C LEU A 121 8.00 -8.21 -7.64
N VAL A 122 8.79 -8.22 -6.57
CA VAL A 122 9.43 -7.04 -5.98
C VAL A 122 10.92 -7.06 -6.30
N VAL A 123 11.42 -6.00 -6.91
CA VAL A 123 12.82 -5.77 -7.26
C VAL A 123 13.31 -4.56 -6.49
N VAL A 124 14.40 -4.73 -5.74
CA VAL A 124 15.00 -3.70 -4.89
C VAL A 124 16.47 -3.50 -5.29
N GLY A 125 16.95 -2.27 -5.08
CA GLY A 125 18.37 -1.94 -5.11
C GLY A 125 18.78 -1.04 -6.28
N PRO A 126 20.09 -0.77 -6.44
CA PRO A 126 20.65 0.06 -7.51
C PRO A 126 20.15 -0.29 -8.92
N GLN A 127 19.89 -1.56 -9.22
CA GLN A 127 19.40 -2.03 -10.53
C GLN A 127 18.05 -1.41 -10.94
N THR A 128 17.27 -0.91 -9.99
CA THR A 128 15.99 -0.23 -10.28
C THR A 128 16.19 1.15 -10.92
N GLY A 129 17.36 1.76 -10.76
CA GLY A 129 17.67 3.10 -11.26
C GLY A 129 16.94 4.24 -10.53
N LEU A 130 16.18 3.95 -9.47
CA LEU A 130 15.32 4.95 -8.81
C LEU A 130 16.09 6.03 -8.06
N LEU A 131 17.29 5.74 -7.51
CA LEU A 131 18.15 6.79 -6.95
C LEU A 131 18.55 7.82 -8.03
N GLY A 132 18.89 7.35 -9.23
CA GLY A 132 19.20 8.21 -10.36
C GLY A 132 18.01 9.08 -10.76
N LEU A 133 16.81 8.48 -10.82
CA LEU A 133 15.57 9.21 -11.08
C LEU A 133 15.31 10.28 -10.01
N GLN A 134 15.41 9.94 -8.72
CA GLN A 134 15.24 10.88 -7.61
C GLN A 134 16.23 12.05 -7.73
N ARG A 135 17.51 11.77 -7.98
CA ARG A 135 18.54 12.80 -8.18
C ARG A 135 18.20 13.75 -9.32
N GLU A 136 17.80 13.25 -10.47
CA GLU A 136 17.41 14.10 -11.60
C GLU A 136 16.15 14.92 -11.30
N SER A 137 15.15 14.32 -10.66
CA SER A 137 13.95 15.04 -10.21
C SER A 137 14.30 16.15 -9.22
N HIS A 138 15.17 15.89 -8.24
CA HIS A 138 15.58 16.87 -7.24
C HIS A 138 16.35 18.03 -7.87
N LYS A 139 17.24 17.76 -8.82
CA LYS A 139 17.93 18.81 -9.60
C LYS A 139 16.95 19.73 -10.33
N VAL A 140 15.93 19.15 -10.97
CA VAL A 140 14.92 19.91 -11.73
C VAL A 140 14.02 20.74 -10.81
N LEU A 141 13.63 20.18 -9.66
CA LEU A 141 12.69 20.80 -8.72
C LEU A 141 13.36 21.68 -7.67
N GLY A 142 14.70 21.69 -7.59
CA GLY A 142 15.47 22.50 -6.64
C GLY A 142 15.54 21.92 -5.22
N PHE A 143 15.38 20.60 -5.08
CA PHE A 143 15.54 19.90 -3.80
C PHE A 143 17.00 19.43 -3.59
N THR A 144 17.34 19.06 -2.35
CA THR A 144 18.65 18.47 -2.00
C THR A 144 18.91 17.23 -2.85
N VAL A 145 20.01 17.20 -3.59
CA VAL A 145 20.34 16.05 -4.44
C VAL A 145 20.87 14.92 -3.55
N PRO A 146 20.27 13.71 -3.57
CA PRO A 146 20.73 12.61 -2.73
C PRO A 146 22.12 12.09 -3.13
N GLU A 147 23.06 11.99 -2.19
CA GLU A 147 24.40 11.39 -2.31
C GLU A 147 24.44 10.06 -1.56
N LEU A 148 23.70 9.08 -2.08
CA LEU A 148 23.42 7.80 -1.40
C LEU A 148 23.93 6.59 -2.18
N GLU A 149 24.79 6.77 -3.20
CA GLU A 149 25.25 5.70 -4.08
C GLU A 149 25.85 4.51 -3.33
N ASP A 150 26.64 4.79 -2.29
CA ASP A 150 27.29 3.80 -1.42
C ASP A 150 26.46 3.44 -0.17
N PHE A 151 25.23 3.97 -0.05
CA PHE A 151 24.34 3.79 1.10
C PHE A 151 22.94 3.30 0.70
N GLN A 152 22.92 2.22 -0.11
CA GLN A 152 21.67 1.59 -0.58
C GLN A 152 21.53 0.16 -0.08
N ILE A 153 20.29 -0.33 -0.06
CA ILE A 153 20.01 -1.77 -0.02
C ILE A 153 20.52 -2.40 -1.31
N GLU A 154 21.21 -3.53 -1.20
CA GLU A 154 21.77 -4.26 -2.34
C GLU A 154 20.68 -4.82 -3.28
N ASP A 155 21.09 -5.13 -4.51
CA ASP A 155 20.19 -5.70 -5.52
C ASP A 155 19.60 -7.03 -5.07
N THR A 156 18.27 -7.11 -5.06
CA THR A 156 17.54 -8.33 -4.74
C THR A 156 16.19 -8.37 -5.45
N ALA A 157 15.65 -9.57 -5.60
CA ALA A 157 14.30 -9.79 -6.08
C ALA A 157 13.58 -10.80 -5.19
N ARG A 158 12.33 -10.52 -4.84
CA ARG A 158 11.47 -11.35 -4.00
C ARG A 158 10.09 -11.51 -4.63
N LEU A 159 9.43 -12.61 -4.33
CA LEU A 159 8.00 -12.73 -4.52
C LEU A 159 7.31 -12.38 -3.22
N ASP A 160 6.35 -11.48 -3.30
CA ASP A 160 5.46 -11.13 -2.20
C ASP A 160 4.13 -11.86 -2.39
N PHE A 161 3.61 -12.40 -1.30
CA PHE A 161 2.26 -12.92 -1.22
C PHE A 161 1.52 -12.10 -0.18
N SER A 162 0.40 -11.50 -0.57
CA SER A 162 -0.40 -10.64 0.30
C SER A 162 -1.86 -11.08 0.35
N GLY A 163 -2.51 -10.84 1.48
CA GLY A 163 -3.95 -11.01 1.61
C GLY A 163 -4.55 -10.15 2.70
N GLU A 164 -5.80 -9.75 2.49
CA GLU A 164 -6.61 -8.99 3.44
C GLU A 164 -8.01 -9.60 3.52
N VAL A 165 -8.52 -9.76 4.73
CA VAL A 165 -9.92 -10.11 5.00
C VAL A 165 -10.54 -8.99 5.81
N ALA A 166 -11.72 -8.55 5.41
CA ALA A 166 -12.45 -7.50 6.07
C ALA A 166 -13.95 -7.80 6.12
N ARG A 167 -14.66 -7.04 6.96
CA ARG A 167 -16.12 -7.05 7.00
C ARG A 167 -16.62 -5.62 7.09
N VAL A 168 -17.70 -5.33 6.38
CA VAL A 168 -18.31 -4.00 6.37
C VAL A 168 -19.56 -3.99 7.25
N TRP A 169 -19.71 -2.94 8.06
CA TRP A 169 -20.94 -2.62 8.77
C TRP A 169 -21.36 -1.19 8.49
N ASP A 170 -22.62 -1.02 8.08
CA ASP A 170 -23.23 0.27 7.81
C ASP A 170 -24.06 0.74 9.01
N PHE A 171 -23.81 1.98 9.44
CA PHE A 171 -24.47 2.69 10.54
C PHE A 171 -24.97 4.05 10.05
N GLY A 172 -26.05 4.04 9.27
CA GLY A 172 -26.57 5.25 8.62
C GLY A 172 -25.52 5.87 7.70
N ALA A 173 -25.08 7.09 8.01
CA ALA A 173 -24.08 7.82 7.22
C ALA A 173 -22.64 7.31 7.43
N ALA A 174 -22.38 6.51 8.47
CA ALA A 174 -21.07 5.93 8.74
C ALA A 174 -20.98 4.47 8.24
N ARG A 175 -19.83 4.10 7.71
CA ARG A 175 -19.46 2.73 7.33
C ARG A 175 -18.18 2.36 8.07
N VAL A 176 -18.18 1.25 8.80
CA VAL A 176 -17.02 0.76 9.54
C VAL A 176 -16.55 -0.55 8.93
N ARG A 177 -15.24 -0.67 8.70
CA ARG A 177 -14.62 -1.82 8.08
C ARG A 177 -13.35 -2.23 8.84
N PRO A 178 -13.44 -3.11 9.86
CA PRO A 178 -12.25 -3.76 10.37
C PRO A 178 -11.65 -4.70 9.32
N PHE A 179 -10.35 -4.92 9.43
CA PHE A 179 -9.64 -5.86 8.59
C PHE A 179 -8.47 -6.50 9.33
N VAL A 180 -8.05 -7.64 8.81
CA VAL A 180 -6.78 -8.29 9.12
C VAL A 180 -6.08 -8.56 7.80
N ALA A 181 -4.78 -8.27 7.75
CA ALA A 181 -3.95 -8.49 6.58
C ALA A 181 -2.65 -9.20 6.96
N ALA A 182 -2.07 -9.91 6.01
CA ALA A 182 -0.75 -10.50 6.15
C ALA A 182 0.01 -10.42 4.82
N GLN A 183 1.33 -10.39 4.92
CA GLN A 183 2.23 -10.47 3.80
C GLN A 183 3.44 -11.32 4.16
N VAL A 184 4.00 -12.00 3.16
CA VAL A 184 5.31 -12.66 3.24
C VAL A 184 6.11 -12.38 1.96
N GLY A 185 7.42 -12.14 2.07
CA GLY A 185 8.31 -11.88 0.93
C GLY A 185 9.36 -10.79 1.16
N SER A 186 9.03 -9.56 0.79
CA SER A 186 9.85 -8.35 1.00
C SER A 186 9.77 -7.86 2.44
N GLU A 187 8.59 -7.96 3.04
CA GLU A 187 8.38 -7.90 4.48
C GLU A 187 7.41 -9.00 4.90
N ASP A 188 7.71 -9.62 6.02
CA ASP A 188 6.86 -10.61 6.66
C ASP A 188 6.11 -9.93 7.80
N PHE A 189 4.80 -9.80 7.69
CA PHE A 189 4.00 -9.15 8.71
C PHE A 189 2.57 -9.69 8.83
N VAL A 190 2.01 -9.44 10.01
CA VAL A 190 0.56 -9.47 10.24
C VAL A 190 0.10 -8.11 10.72
N ARG A 191 -1.07 -7.67 10.24
CA ARG A 191 -1.65 -6.37 10.52
C ARG A 191 -3.13 -6.51 10.86
N ALA A 192 -3.59 -5.71 11.81
CA ALA A 192 -5.00 -5.55 12.10
C ALA A 192 -5.35 -4.07 12.22
N GLY A 193 -6.53 -3.69 11.75
CA GLY A 193 -6.96 -2.31 11.76
C GLY A 193 -8.40 -2.13 11.39
N PHE A 194 -8.78 -0.89 11.17
CA PHE A 194 -10.10 -0.53 10.67
C PHE A 194 -10.05 0.71 9.80
N ASP A 195 -11.03 0.82 8.92
CA ASP A 195 -11.33 2.00 8.13
C ASP A 195 -12.77 2.45 8.46
N VAL A 196 -13.00 3.76 8.54
CA VAL A 196 -14.31 4.37 8.73
C VAL A 196 -14.54 5.37 7.61
N THR A 197 -15.69 5.27 6.94
CA THR A 197 -16.11 6.21 5.90
C THR A 197 -17.40 6.91 6.34
N PHE A 198 -17.43 8.23 6.28
CA PHE A 198 -18.62 9.05 6.50
C PHE A 198 -19.04 9.68 5.17
N GLY A 199 -20.26 9.35 4.73
CA GLY A 199 -20.79 9.76 3.43
C GLY A 199 -21.20 8.56 2.56
N ALA A 200 -21.71 8.87 1.37
CA ALA A 200 -22.19 7.87 0.41
C ALA A 200 -21.12 7.45 -0.61
N LEU A 201 -20.14 8.31 -0.88
CA LEU A 201 -19.12 8.09 -1.89
C LEU A 201 -18.18 6.91 -1.53
N GLY A 202 -17.80 6.14 -2.54
CA GLY A 202 -16.94 4.95 -2.40
C GLY A 202 -17.66 3.74 -1.79
N ARG A 203 -18.98 3.80 -1.56
CA ARG A 203 -19.72 2.66 -1.00
C ARG A 203 -20.01 1.56 -2.01
N GLY A 204 -20.22 1.93 -3.27
CA GLY A 204 -20.44 1.03 -4.39
C GLY A 204 -19.23 0.93 -5.33
N ASP A 205 -18.07 1.43 -4.93
CA ASP A 205 -16.84 1.29 -5.72
C ASP A 205 -15.98 0.15 -5.16
N GLN A 206 -15.16 -0.44 -6.03
CA GLN A 206 -14.04 -1.22 -5.56
C GLN A 206 -13.03 -0.26 -4.94
N MET A 207 -12.46 -0.65 -3.81
CA MET A 207 -11.39 0.11 -3.18
C MET A 207 -10.13 -0.72 -3.13
N VAL A 208 -8.98 -0.10 -3.41
CA VAL A 208 -7.65 -0.70 -3.27
C VAL A 208 -6.88 -0.03 -2.14
N ARG A 209 -6.06 -0.79 -1.43
CA ARG A 209 -5.22 -0.23 -0.36
C ARG A 209 -3.86 0.20 -0.93
N SER A 210 -3.48 1.44 -0.66
CA SER A 210 -2.09 1.91 -0.85
C SER A 210 -1.18 1.18 0.13
N VAL A 211 -0.09 0.60 -0.36
CA VAL A 211 0.83 -0.19 0.47
C VAL A 211 1.49 0.67 1.55
N THR A 212 2.02 1.84 1.17
CA THR A 212 2.75 2.76 2.04
C THR A 212 1.84 3.42 3.09
N THR A 213 0.78 4.11 2.67
CA THR A 213 -0.05 4.93 3.58
C THR A 213 -1.26 4.20 4.13
N GLY A 214 -1.61 3.05 3.57
CA GLY A 214 -2.77 2.26 3.99
C GLY A 214 -4.10 2.87 3.62
N HIS A 215 -4.14 4.03 2.96
CA HIS A 215 -5.37 4.61 2.44
C HIS A 215 -6.07 3.62 1.51
N ARG A 216 -7.37 3.46 1.70
CA ARG A 216 -8.22 2.81 0.69
C ARG A 216 -8.61 3.88 -0.32
N VAL A 217 -8.29 3.67 -1.58
CA VAL A 217 -8.58 4.58 -2.68
C VAL A 217 -9.51 3.92 -3.70
N PRO A 218 -10.44 4.67 -4.31
CA PRO A 218 -11.39 4.16 -5.29
C PRO A 218 -10.69 3.69 -6.57
N VAL A 219 -11.37 2.82 -7.34
CA VAL A 219 -10.94 2.46 -8.71
C VAL A 219 -11.79 3.12 -9.79
N GLY A 220 -12.80 3.92 -9.41
CA GLY A 220 -13.57 4.73 -10.33
C GLY A 220 -14.82 4.06 -10.85
N LEU A 221 -15.28 2.95 -10.26
CA LEU A 221 -16.43 2.18 -10.74
C LEU A 221 -17.74 2.59 -10.06
N GLY A 222 -17.67 3.41 -9.01
CA GLY A 222 -18.84 4.02 -8.41
C GLY A 222 -19.42 5.10 -9.33
N THR A 223 -20.72 5.35 -9.20
CA THR A 223 -21.42 6.42 -9.95
C THR A 223 -21.95 7.52 -9.04
N ASP A 224 -21.60 7.47 -7.75
CA ASP A 224 -22.07 8.44 -6.77
C ASP A 224 -21.25 9.72 -6.88
N ASP A 225 -21.91 10.89 -6.89
CA ASP A 225 -21.24 12.19 -6.78
C ASP A 225 -21.16 12.65 -5.32
N GLY A 226 -20.17 13.49 -5.01
CA GLY A 226 -20.08 14.23 -3.75
C GLY A 226 -18.78 13.97 -3.00
N PHE A 227 -18.86 13.94 -1.67
CA PHE A 227 -17.70 13.80 -0.80
C PHE A 227 -17.90 12.69 0.23
N SER A 228 -16.81 12.05 0.62
CA SER A 228 -16.77 11.20 1.83
C SER A 228 -15.49 11.40 2.60
N PHE A 229 -15.62 11.49 3.91
CA PHE A 229 -14.48 11.57 4.82
C PHE A 229 -14.10 10.17 5.24
N VAL A 230 -12.80 9.86 5.16
CA VAL A 230 -12.27 8.59 5.62
C VAL A 230 -11.28 8.78 6.75
N PHE A 231 -11.32 7.86 7.69
CA PHE A 231 -10.39 7.73 8.79
C PHE A 231 -9.99 6.26 8.91
N GLY A 232 -8.75 5.98 9.27
CA GLY A 232 -8.33 4.61 9.53
C GLY A 232 -7.18 4.56 10.51
N ALA A 233 -7.07 3.43 11.19
CA ALA A 233 -5.93 3.12 12.02
C ALA A 233 -5.60 1.63 11.90
N ASP A 234 -4.32 1.31 11.91
CA ASP A 234 -3.86 -0.07 11.97
C ASP A 234 -2.56 -0.21 12.76
N VAL A 235 -2.31 -1.44 13.18
CA VAL A 235 -1.08 -1.86 13.82
C VAL A 235 -0.56 -3.12 13.14
N ALA A 236 0.74 -3.16 12.88
CA ALA A 236 1.42 -4.29 12.27
C ALA A 236 2.54 -4.81 13.17
N ARG A 237 2.67 -6.14 13.23
CA ARG A 237 3.87 -6.82 13.72
C ARG A 237 4.67 -7.23 12.49
N VAL A 238 5.82 -6.59 12.28
CA VAL A 238 6.77 -6.97 11.23
C VAL A 238 7.85 -7.83 11.86
N VAL A 239 8.20 -8.93 11.20
CA VAL A 239 9.18 -9.91 11.72
C VAL A 239 10.40 -10.07 10.82
N ASP A 240 10.27 -9.77 9.53
CA ASP A 240 11.38 -9.73 8.57
C ASP A 240 11.16 -8.55 7.62
N SER A 241 12.24 -7.92 7.17
CA SER A 241 12.20 -6.81 6.22
C SER A 241 13.49 -6.74 5.42
N ILE A 242 13.37 -6.82 4.08
CA ILE A 242 14.52 -6.61 3.20
C ILE A 242 14.98 -5.14 3.19
N TYR A 243 14.14 -4.22 3.65
CA TYR A 243 14.44 -2.78 3.73
C TYR A 243 15.16 -2.40 5.02
N LEU A 244 15.06 -3.25 6.05
CA LEU A 244 15.66 -3.07 7.37
C LEU A 244 16.29 -4.41 7.83
N PRO A 245 17.31 -4.92 7.10
CA PRO A 245 17.77 -6.28 7.32
C PRO A 245 18.64 -6.41 8.58
N GLU A 246 18.39 -7.47 9.37
CA GLU A 246 19.07 -7.71 10.65
C GLU A 246 20.60 -7.81 10.53
N ASN A 247 21.11 -8.32 9.40
CA ASN A 247 22.56 -8.42 9.15
C ASN A 247 23.26 -7.06 8.98
N LEU A 248 22.50 -5.98 8.76
CA LEU A 248 22.99 -4.61 8.77
C LEU A 248 22.84 -3.94 10.15
N GLY A 249 22.35 -4.64 11.16
CA GLY A 249 22.22 -4.15 12.53
C GLY A 249 20.88 -3.50 12.86
N TYR A 250 19.89 -3.55 11.97
CA TYR A 250 18.56 -2.99 12.25
C TYR A 250 17.78 -3.83 13.26
N GLU A 251 17.26 -3.17 14.29
CA GLU A 251 16.29 -3.72 15.22
C GLU A 251 14.90 -3.15 14.87
N LEU A 252 13.97 -4.02 14.49
CA LEU A 252 12.60 -3.60 14.15
C LEU A 252 11.82 -3.22 15.40
N THR A 253 11.00 -2.17 15.30
CA THR A 253 10.09 -1.83 16.40
C THR A 253 9.10 -2.97 16.66
N PRO A 254 8.70 -3.22 17.93
CA PRO A 254 7.77 -4.30 18.25
C PRO A 254 6.43 -4.21 17.50
N LEU A 255 5.97 -2.99 17.21
CA LEU A 255 4.72 -2.72 16.52
C LEU A 255 4.84 -1.43 15.68
N ARG A 256 4.59 -1.52 14.38
CA ARG A 256 4.40 -0.36 13.51
C ARG A 256 2.96 0.10 13.58
N LYS A 257 2.73 1.37 13.90
CA LYS A 257 1.39 1.96 14.04
C LYS A 257 1.15 2.91 12.88
N ARG A 258 -0.08 2.98 12.42
CA ARG A 258 -0.46 3.91 11.35
C ARG A 258 -1.82 4.51 11.63
N VAL A 259 -1.93 5.82 11.45
CA VAL A 259 -3.20 6.56 11.51
C VAL A 259 -3.33 7.35 10.22
N ARG A 260 -4.52 7.37 9.64
CA ARG A 260 -4.75 8.00 8.33
C ARG A 260 -6.10 8.69 8.29
N ALA A 261 -6.17 9.78 7.54
CA ALA A 261 -7.39 10.50 7.27
C ALA A 261 -7.37 11.07 5.85
N GLY A 262 -8.54 11.18 5.23
CA GLY A 262 -8.62 11.73 3.88
C GLY A 262 -10.04 12.02 3.44
N VAL A 263 -10.15 12.49 2.21
CA VAL A 263 -11.40 12.88 1.57
C VAL A 263 -11.43 12.23 0.19
N HIS A 264 -12.51 11.51 -0.09
CA HIS A 264 -12.88 11.18 -1.45
C HIS A 264 -13.78 12.28 -2.01
N PHE A 265 -13.54 12.63 -3.26
CA PHE A 265 -14.36 13.52 -4.07
C PHE A 265 -14.67 12.83 -5.38
N GLY A 266 -15.95 12.58 -5.64
CA GLY A 266 -16.43 12.06 -6.92
C GLY A 266 -17.24 13.13 -7.64
N ALA A 267 -16.92 13.35 -8.90
CA ALA A 267 -17.70 14.13 -9.83
C ALA A 267 -17.53 13.49 -11.21
N ASP A 268 -18.56 12.80 -11.69
CA ASP A 268 -18.54 12.05 -12.95
C ASP A 268 -17.81 12.83 -14.08
N PRO A 269 -16.76 12.26 -14.71
CA PRO A 269 -16.25 10.88 -14.60
C PRO A 269 -15.05 10.68 -13.66
N TRP A 270 -14.75 11.64 -12.77
CA TRP A 270 -13.54 11.64 -11.96
C TRP A 270 -13.81 11.23 -10.51
N ASP A 271 -13.10 10.21 -10.06
CA ASP A 271 -12.92 9.93 -8.64
C ASP A 271 -11.51 10.34 -8.20
N VAL A 272 -11.47 11.26 -7.23
CA VAL A 272 -10.26 11.82 -6.67
C VAL A 272 -10.20 11.55 -5.18
N PHE A 273 -9.01 11.26 -4.68
CA PHE A 273 -8.74 11.14 -3.26
C PHE A 273 -7.56 12.01 -2.84
N TYR A 274 -7.68 12.61 -1.66
CA TYR A 274 -6.57 13.25 -0.97
C TYR A 274 -6.57 12.87 0.51
N GLY A 275 -5.42 12.49 1.04
CA GLY A 275 -5.29 12.11 2.45
C GLY A 275 -3.89 12.26 2.99
N ILE A 276 -3.79 12.16 4.31
CA ILE A 276 -2.54 12.22 5.07
C ILE A 276 -2.51 11.03 6.02
N ALA A 277 -1.38 10.35 6.07
CA ALA A 277 -1.12 9.28 7.02
C ALA A 277 0.06 9.64 7.91
N TRP A 278 -0.09 9.42 9.21
CA TRP A 278 1.02 9.32 10.15
C TRP A 278 1.48 7.87 10.23
N LEU A 279 2.77 7.65 9.99
CA LEU A 279 3.47 6.38 10.07
C LEU A 279 4.36 6.41 11.32
N GLY A 280 4.18 5.45 12.22
CA GLY A 280 5.08 5.28 13.36
C GLY A 280 6.46 4.73 12.94
N GLU A 281 7.38 4.74 13.90
CA GLU A 281 8.74 4.22 13.72
C GLU A 281 8.77 2.77 13.24
N GLU A 282 9.66 2.48 12.28
CA GLU A 282 9.81 1.17 11.65
C GLU A 282 10.94 0.33 12.27
N PHE A 283 11.94 0.99 12.85
CA PHE A 283 13.12 0.43 13.54
C PHE A 283 13.52 1.30 14.74
N GLU A 284 14.20 0.72 15.73
CA GLU A 284 14.48 1.37 17.03
C GLU A 284 15.40 2.60 16.94
N ALA A 285 16.31 2.64 15.96
CA ALA A 285 17.15 3.82 15.73
C ALA A 285 16.42 4.97 15.02
N GLN A 286 15.18 4.76 14.55
CA GLN A 286 14.37 5.79 13.94
C GLN A 286 13.90 6.78 15.03
N PRO A 287 14.26 8.07 14.96
CA PRO A 287 14.01 9.00 16.06
C PRO A 287 12.54 9.39 16.24
N GLU A 288 11.73 9.30 15.18
CA GLU A 288 10.31 9.67 15.22
C GLU A 288 9.52 9.03 14.06
N GLY A 289 8.20 9.15 14.12
CA GLY A 289 7.31 8.83 13.01
C GLY A 289 7.30 9.91 11.91
N GLN A 290 6.46 9.72 10.90
CA GLN A 290 6.43 10.52 9.68
C GLN A 290 5.02 10.82 9.20
N LEU A 291 4.77 12.01 8.65
CA LEU A 291 3.59 12.27 7.83
C LEU A 291 3.85 12.05 6.33
N VAL A 292 2.93 11.35 5.68
CA VAL A 292 2.95 11.10 4.23
C VAL A 292 1.59 11.45 3.65
N GLY A 293 1.58 12.32 2.65
CA GLY A 293 0.37 12.64 1.90
C GLY A 293 0.12 11.63 0.77
N THR A 294 -1.13 11.42 0.41
CA THR A 294 -1.55 10.61 -0.74
C THR A 294 -2.52 11.43 -1.59
N PHE A 295 -2.25 11.50 -2.89
CA PHE A 295 -3.19 11.93 -3.90
C PHE A 295 -3.52 10.74 -4.81
N GLN A 296 -4.77 10.58 -5.21
CA GLN A 296 -5.16 9.54 -6.16
C GLN A 296 -6.22 10.03 -7.13
N ILE A 297 -6.16 9.49 -8.34
CA ILE A 297 -7.13 9.68 -9.41
C ILE A 297 -7.48 8.34 -10.03
N ALA A 298 -8.77 8.12 -10.33
CA ALA A 298 -9.28 6.94 -10.99
C ALA A 298 -10.21 7.31 -12.15
N TRP A 299 -10.37 6.36 -13.07
CA TRP A 299 -11.19 6.54 -14.26
C TRP A 299 -11.76 5.19 -14.75
N PRO A 300 -13.10 5.08 -14.91
CA PRO A 300 -13.77 3.91 -15.49
C PRO A 300 -13.72 3.91 -17.03
N PHE A 301 -13.82 2.74 -17.66
CA PHE A 301 -13.92 2.63 -19.12
C PHE A 301 -15.35 2.56 -19.64
#